data_AF-A0A317XEY7-F1
#
_entry.id   AF-A0A317XEY7-F1
#
_cell.length_a   1.000
_cell.length_b   1.000
_cell.length_c   1.000
_cell.angle_alpha   90.00
_cell.angle_beta   90.00
_cell.angle_gamma   90.00
#
_symmetry.space_group_name_H-M   'P 1'
#
loop_
_entity.id
_entity.type
_entity.pdbx_description
1 polymer ?
#
loop_
_entity_poly.entity_id
_entity_poly.type
_entity_poly.pdbx_seq_one_letter_code
_entity_poly.pdbx_strand_id
1 'polypeptide(L)'
;YQVKVYPRIVHQIKAQAGNHMLNKPKSVFICRKRRATLLGHLEHMNKLRSSQLGGVRVEATVTSPTLSLAVANVSATPVLNLDQYFHPTEEAMIPYKLRQTMVGKPQYLKNVRDLLAKAE
;
A
#
# COMPACT_ATOMS: atom_id res chain seq x y z
N TYR A 1 -7.29 -19.67 6.46
CA TYR A 1 -6.28 -18.89 5.71
C TYR A 1 -6.09 -17.55 6.40
N GLN A 2 -4.93 -16.92 6.28
CA GLN A 2 -4.72 -15.53 6.72
C GLN A 2 -4.78 -14.63 5.50
N VAL A 3 -5.63 -13.62 5.50
CA VAL A 3 -5.77 -12.69 4.37
C VAL A 3 -5.27 -11.30 4.76
N LYS A 4 -4.52 -10.66 3.87
CA LYS A 4 -4.08 -9.27 3.98
C LYS A 4 -4.55 -8.50 2.75
N VAL A 5 -5.23 -7.38 2.99
CA VAL A 5 -5.69 -6.49 1.92
C VAL A 5 -5.16 -5.09 2.17
N TYR A 6 -4.51 -4.50 1.18
CA TYR A 6 -3.93 -3.16 1.31
C TYR A 6 -3.78 -2.44 -0.04
N PRO A 7 -3.74 -1.09 -0.05
CA PRO A 7 -3.55 -0.32 -1.27
C PRO A 7 -2.19 -0.58 -1.94
N ARG A 8 -2.14 -0.64 -3.28
CA ARG A 8 -0.89 -0.88 -4.02
C ARG A 8 0.16 0.20 -3.80
N ILE A 9 -0.27 1.44 -3.56
CA ILE A 9 0.63 2.56 -3.22
C ILE A 9 1.47 2.28 -1.96
N VAL A 10 1.00 1.44 -1.02
CA VAL A 10 1.76 1.12 0.20
C VAL A 10 3.11 0.47 -0.13
N HIS A 11 3.18 -0.36 -1.17
CA HIS A 11 4.46 -0.95 -1.60
C HIS A 11 5.39 0.07 -2.23
N GLN A 12 4.85 1.02 -3.02
CA GLN A 12 5.64 2.10 -3.61
C GLN A 12 6.20 3.03 -2.54
N ILE A 13 5.39 3.30 -1.52
CA ILE A 13 5.83 4.03 -0.33
C ILE A 13 6.89 3.20 0.37
N LYS A 14 6.60 1.99 0.86
CA LYS A 14 7.55 1.17 1.64
C LYS A 14 8.90 0.95 0.95
N ALA A 15 8.92 0.75 -0.36
CA ALA A 15 10.16 0.56 -1.13
C ALA A 15 11.11 1.77 -1.03
N GLN A 16 10.57 2.99 -0.95
CA GLN A 16 11.34 4.23 -0.84
C GLN A 16 11.43 4.74 0.61
N ALA A 17 10.42 4.40 1.40
CA ALA A 17 10.13 4.91 2.73
C ALA A 17 10.58 3.96 3.83
N GLY A 18 11.65 3.19 3.59
CA GLY A 18 12.09 2.04 4.40
C GLY A 18 12.11 2.26 5.92
N ASN A 19 12.17 3.52 6.38
CA ASN A 19 11.56 3.98 7.62
C ASN A 19 11.33 5.50 7.51
N HIS A 20 10.21 5.96 6.96
CA HIS A 20 9.81 7.35 7.21
C HIS A 20 9.78 7.54 8.72
N MET A 21 10.73 8.32 9.23
CA MET A 21 10.96 8.41 10.65
C MET A 21 9.76 9.10 11.29
N LEU A 22 8.88 8.30 11.91
CA LEU A 22 7.67 8.74 12.62
C LEU A 22 7.99 9.75 13.74
N ASN A 23 9.23 9.73 14.22
CA ASN A 23 9.71 10.55 15.31
C ASN A 23 10.35 11.85 14.82
N LYS A 24 10.41 12.88 15.66
CA LYS A 24 11.18 14.12 15.38
C LYS A 24 12.67 13.80 15.18
N PRO A 25 13.38 14.44 14.22
CA PRO A 25 14.82 14.23 14.08
C PRO A 25 15.53 14.80 15.30
N LYS A 26 16.53 14.07 15.82
CA LYS A 26 17.33 14.48 16.98
C LYS A 26 18.66 15.16 16.62
N SER A 27 19.00 15.22 15.33
CA SER A 27 20.24 15.82 14.85
C SER A 27 20.12 16.33 13.41
N VAL A 28 20.98 17.28 13.04
CA VAL A 28 21.09 17.83 11.68
C VAL A 28 21.42 16.74 10.65
N PHE A 29 22.25 15.77 11.02
CA PHE A 29 22.54 14.60 10.18
C PHE A 29 21.28 13.83 9.80
N ILE A 30 20.38 13.61 10.77
CA ILE A 30 19.10 12.94 10.52
C ILE A 30 18.20 13.81 9.62
N CYS A 31 18.20 15.14 9.78
CA CYS A 31 17.45 16.03 8.89
C CYS A 31 17.94 15.91 7.43
N ARG A 32 19.25 15.95 7.19
CA ARG A 32 19.83 15.78 5.84
C ARG A 32 19.46 14.43 5.22
N LYS A 33 19.50 13.35 6.01
CA LYS A 33 19.08 12.01 5.57
C LYS A 33 17.60 12.00 5.15
N ARG A 34 16.72 12.63 5.93
CA ARG A 34 15.29 12.76 5.58
C ARG A 34 15.08 13.51 4.28
N ARG A 35 15.78 14.63 4.09
CA ARG A 35 15.70 15.40 2.85
C ARG A 35 16.06 14.54 1.64
N ALA A 36 17.16 13.78 1.71
CA ALA A 36 17.57 12.88 0.64
C ALA A 36 16.51 11.81 0.34
N THR A 37 15.92 11.18 1.37
CA THR A 37 14.83 10.20 1.20
C THR A 37 13.58 10.82 0.57
N LEU A 38 13.16 12.02 1.02
CA LEU A 38 11.99 12.70 0.47
C LEU A 38 12.19 13.11 -1.00
N LEU A 39 13.39 13.56 -1.37
CA LEU A 39 13.74 13.87 -2.75
C LEU A 39 13.68 12.62 -3.64
N GLY A 40 14.29 11.51 -3.21
CA GLY A 40 14.23 10.24 -3.94
C GLY A 40 12.80 9.72 -4.08
N HIS A 41 12.00 9.83 -3.01
CA HIS A 41 10.58 9.46 -3.04
C HIS A 41 9.79 10.31 -4.03
N LEU A 42 10.00 11.63 -4.04
CA LEU A 42 9.34 12.53 -4.97
C LEU A 42 9.71 12.19 -6.43
N GLU A 43 10.99 11.94 -6.70
CA GLU A 43 11.47 11.54 -8.02
C GLU A 43 10.84 10.22 -8.49
N HIS A 44 10.85 9.19 -7.64
CA HIS A 44 10.24 7.88 -7.92
C HIS A 44 8.75 8.00 -8.20
N MET A 45 8.01 8.68 -7.32
CA MET A 45 6.56 8.84 -7.44
C MET A 45 6.17 9.68 -8.66
N ASN A 46 7.00 10.64 -9.07
CA ASN A 46 6.78 11.40 -10.32
C ASN A 46 6.83 10.48 -11.55
N LYS A 47 7.79 9.54 -11.60
CA LYS A 47 7.98 8.61 -12.73
C LYS A 47 6.88 7.54 -12.85
N LEU A 48 6.24 7.16 -11.74
CA LEU A 48 5.20 6.11 -11.76
C LEU A 48 3.90 6.58 -12.42
N ARG A 49 3.29 5.76 -13.27
CA ARG A 49 1.95 6.03 -13.79
C ARG A 49 0.89 5.87 -12.70
N SER A 50 -0.21 6.62 -12.78
CA SER A 50 -1.31 6.51 -11.80
C SER A 50 -1.87 5.08 -11.67
N SER A 51 -1.87 4.31 -12.76
CA SER A 51 -2.28 2.89 -12.77
C SER A 51 -1.36 1.97 -11.95
N GLN A 52 -0.12 2.38 -11.71
CA GLN A 52 0.84 1.64 -10.87
C GLN A 52 0.68 1.98 -9.38
N LEU A 53 0.02 3.10 -9.07
CA LEU A 53 -0.25 3.55 -7.70
C LEU A 53 -1.65 3.13 -7.22
N GLY A 54 -2.62 3.13 -8.13
CA GLY A 54 -4.01 2.82 -7.85
C GLY A 54 -4.28 1.33 -7.63
N GLY A 55 -5.42 1.06 -6.99
CA GLY A 55 -5.92 -0.28 -6.73
C GLY A 55 -5.46 -0.88 -5.41
N VAL A 56 -5.90 -2.11 -5.19
CA VAL A 56 -5.72 -2.87 -3.96
C VAL A 56 -5.05 -4.19 -4.29
N ARG A 57 -4.20 -4.67 -3.38
CA ARG A 57 -3.59 -6.00 -3.44
C ARG A 57 -4.19 -6.85 -2.33
N VAL A 58 -4.61 -8.06 -2.69
CA VAL A 58 -5.12 -9.09 -1.78
C VAL A 58 -4.09 -10.22 -1.75
N GLU A 59 -3.70 -10.62 -0.55
CA GLU A 59 -2.79 -11.74 -0.33
C GLU A 59 -3.45 -12.74 0.62
N ALA A 60 -3.54 -13.99 0.21
CA ALA A 60 -4.02 -15.08 1.05
C ALA A 60 -2.87 -16.05 1.34
N THR A 61 -2.58 -16.25 2.62
CA THR A 61 -1.65 -17.26 3.12
C THR A 61 -2.44 -18.49 3.56
N VAL A 62 -2.10 -19.63 2.98
CA VAL A 62 -2.71 -20.93 3.29
C VAL A 62 -1.62 -21.96 3.54
N THR A 63 -1.82 -22.81 4.54
CA THR A 63 -0.99 -23.99 4.77
C THR A 63 -1.58 -25.15 3.97
N SER A 64 -0.80 -25.73 3.06
CA SER A 64 -1.23 -26.86 2.24
C SER A 64 -0.03 -27.75 1.88
N PRO A 65 -0.20 -29.07 1.71
CA PRO A 65 0.89 -29.97 1.33
C PRO A 65 1.51 -29.67 -0.04
N THR A 66 0.73 -29.10 -0.98
CA THR A 66 1.20 -28.77 -2.32
C THR A 66 0.67 -27.41 -2.77
N LEU A 67 1.39 -26.77 -3.71
CA LEU A 67 0.95 -25.52 -4.33
C LEU A 67 -0.38 -25.71 -5.08
N SER A 68 -0.55 -26.80 -5.80
CA SER A 68 -1.79 -27.09 -6.54
C SER A 68 -2.98 -27.18 -5.61
N LEU A 69 -2.85 -27.84 -4.45
CA LEU A 69 -3.91 -27.93 -3.46
C LEU A 69 -4.16 -26.57 -2.78
N ALA A 70 -3.11 -25.79 -2.49
CA ALA A 70 -3.25 -24.43 -2.01
C ALA A 70 -4.08 -23.56 -2.96
N VAL A 71 -3.77 -23.60 -4.26
CA VAL A 71 -4.49 -22.84 -5.29
C VAL A 71 -5.93 -23.31 -5.39
N ALA A 72 -6.19 -24.63 -5.45
CA ALA A 72 -7.54 -25.17 -5.50
C ALA A 72 -8.38 -24.74 -4.29
N ASN A 73 -7.82 -24.86 -3.08
CA ASN A 73 -8.50 -24.49 -1.84
C ASN A 73 -8.86 -23.00 -1.78
N VAL A 74 -7.93 -22.12 -2.17
CA VAL A 74 -8.17 -20.67 -2.13
C VAL A 74 -9.11 -20.24 -3.26
N SER A 75 -9.00 -20.85 -4.44
CA SER A 75 -9.87 -20.54 -5.60
C SER A 75 -11.32 -20.95 -5.37
N ALA A 76 -11.57 -21.93 -4.49
CA ALA A 76 -12.91 -22.34 -4.08
C ALA A 76 -13.58 -21.37 -3.08
N THR A 77 -12.95 -20.22 -2.77
CA THR A 77 -13.44 -19.25 -1.79
C THR A 77 -13.52 -17.85 -2.39
N PRO A 78 -14.35 -16.95 -1.84
CA PRO A 78 -14.44 -15.57 -2.32
C PRO A 78 -13.21 -14.72 -1.97
N VAL A 79 -12.23 -15.23 -1.20
CA VAL A 79 -11.23 -14.38 -0.54
C VAL A 79 -10.27 -13.68 -1.50
N LEU A 80 -10.10 -14.18 -2.72
CA LEU A 80 -9.31 -13.53 -3.77
C LEU A 80 -10.17 -12.70 -4.74
N ASN A 81 -11.50 -12.72 -4.60
CA ASN A 81 -12.39 -11.87 -5.38
C ASN A 81 -12.40 -10.47 -4.77
N LEU A 82 -11.72 -9.53 -5.45
CA LEU A 82 -11.61 -8.16 -4.97
C LEU A 82 -12.98 -7.46 -4.86
N ASP A 83 -13.94 -7.80 -5.73
CA ASP A 83 -15.27 -7.18 -5.73
C ASP A 83 -16.04 -7.51 -4.44
N GLN A 84 -15.85 -8.71 -3.87
CA GLN A 84 -16.48 -9.10 -2.61
C GLN A 84 -16.05 -8.23 -1.42
N TYR A 85 -14.91 -7.54 -1.50
CA TYR A 85 -14.52 -6.58 -0.47
C TYR A 85 -15.21 -5.23 -0.63
N PHE A 86 -15.66 -4.85 -1.83
CA PHE A 86 -16.28 -3.55 -2.07
C PHE A 86 -17.81 -3.65 -2.13
N HIS A 87 -18.30 -4.73 -2.71
CA HIS A 87 -19.71 -5.09 -2.89
C HIS A 87 -19.90 -6.54 -2.44
N PRO A 88 -19.80 -6.85 -1.13
CA PRO A 88 -20.00 -8.22 -0.65
C PRO A 88 -21.40 -8.71 -1.00
N THR A 89 -21.47 -9.82 -1.71
CA THR A 89 -22.73 -10.54 -1.98
C THR A 89 -22.82 -11.82 -1.16
N GLU A 90 -21.68 -12.37 -0.74
CA GLU A 90 -21.63 -13.54 0.12
C GLU A 90 -21.69 -13.14 1.60
N GLU A 91 -22.51 -13.86 2.38
CA GLU A 91 -22.74 -13.55 3.80
C GLU A 91 -21.43 -13.54 4.61
N ALA A 92 -20.54 -14.49 4.34
CA ALA A 92 -19.23 -14.58 4.98
C ALA A 92 -18.31 -13.37 4.69
N MET A 93 -18.55 -12.63 3.60
CA MET A 93 -17.73 -11.48 3.20
C MET A 93 -18.26 -10.14 3.72
N ILE A 94 -19.52 -10.08 4.16
CA ILE A 94 -20.17 -8.86 4.67
C ILE A 94 -19.34 -8.17 5.77
N PRO A 95 -18.81 -8.87 6.79
CA PRO A 95 -18.02 -8.23 7.85
C PRO A 95 -16.70 -7.63 7.36
N TYR A 96 -16.20 -8.06 6.20
CA TYR A 96 -14.90 -7.65 5.65
C TYR A 96 -15.01 -6.55 4.58
N LYS A 97 -16.18 -5.94 4.45
CA LYS A 97 -16.40 -4.83 3.51
C LYS A 97 -15.41 -3.69 3.76
N LEU A 98 -14.65 -3.35 2.73
CA LEU A 98 -13.71 -2.25 2.73
C LEU A 98 -14.37 -0.97 2.24
N ARG A 99 -14.04 0.14 2.90
CA ARG A 99 -14.32 1.48 2.41
C ARG A 99 -13.15 1.96 1.56
N GLN A 100 -13.44 2.55 0.42
CA GLN A 100 -12.43 3.14 -0.45
C GLN A 100 -12.44 4.66 -0.30
N THR A 101 -11.25 5.24 -0.15
CA THR A 101 -11.04 6.69 -0.28
C THR A 101 -10.05 6.91 -1.42
N MET A 102 -10.45 7.72 -2.40
CA MET A 102 -9.59 8.04 -3.53
C MET A 102 -8.77 9.29 -3.25
N VAL A 103 -7.45 9.18 -3.44
CA VAL A 103 -6.52 10.31 -3.37
C VAL A 103 -5.82 10.39 -4.72
N GLY A 104 -5.97 11.53 -5.40
CA GLY A 104 -5.29 11.77 -6.66
C GLY A 104 -3.77 11.82 -6.48
N LYS A 105 -3.02 11.28 -7.44
CA LYS A 105 -1.55 11.40 -7.49
C LYS A 105 -1.08 12.86 -7.31
N PRO A 106 -1.71 13.89 -7.92
CA PRO A 106 -1.31 15.29 -7.68
C PRO A 106 -1.44 15.72 -6.21
N GLN A 107 -2.55 15.35 -5.54
CA GLN A 107 -2.76 15.62 -4.12
C GLN A 107 -1.68 14.95 -3.26
N TYR A 108 -1.38 13.68 -3.57
CA TYR A 108 -0.33 12.95 -2.87
C TYR A 108 1.04 13.63 -3.02
N LEU A 109 1.42 14.00 -4.24
CA LEU A 109 2.69 14.68 -4.52
C LEU A 109 2.75 16.06 -3.85
N LYS A 110 1.64 16.79 -3.77
CA LYS A 110 1.57 18.05 -3.03
C LYS A 110 1.93 17.82 -1.56
N ASN A 111 1.37 16.81 -0.90
CA ASN A 111 1.69 16.50 0.49
C ASN A 111 3.18 16.16 0.68
N VAL A 112 3.79 15.43 -0.26
CA VAL A 112 5.23 15.13 -0.21
C VAL A 112 6.07 16.42 -0.32
N ARG A 113 5.69 17.35 -1.21
CA ARG A 113 6.36 18.66 -1.34
C ARG A 113 6.20 19.51 -0.08
N ASP A 114 5.00 19.55 0.51
CA ASP A 114 4.74 20.28 1.75
C ASP A 114 5.58 19.72 2.91
N LEU A 115 5.83 18.41 2.95
CA LEU A 115 6.74 17.78 3.91
C LEU A 115 8.21 18.11 3.65
N LEU A 116 8.61 18.14 2.37
CA LEU A 116 9.98 18.51 1.99
C LEU A 116 10.28 19.96 2.39
N ALA A 117 9.37 20.90 2.14
CA ALA A 117 9.53 22.31 2.52
C ALA A 117 9.68 22.51 4.04
N LYS A 118 9.10 21.63 4.87
CA LYS A 118 9.26 21.66 6.33
C LYS A 118 10.57 21.02 6.82
N ALA A 119 11.27 20.29 5.95
CA ALA A 119 12.54 19.65 6.26
C ALA A 119 13.75 20.50 5.81
N GLU A 120 13.49 21.59 5.09
CA GLU A 120 14.44 22.65 4.73
C GLU A 120 14.43 23.76 5.80
#